data_AF-K2EZC5-F1
#
_entry.id   AF-K2EZC5-F1
#
_cell.length_a   1.000
_cell.length_b   1.000
_cell.length_c   1.000
_cell.angle_alpha   90.00
_cell.angle_beta   90.00
_cell.angle_gamma   90.00
#
_symmetry.space_group_name_H-M   'P 1'
#
loop_
_entity.id
_entity.type
_entity.pdbx_description
1 polymer ?
#
loop_
_entity_poly.entity_id
_entity_poly.type
_entity_poly.pdbx_seq_one_letter_code
_entity_poly.pdbx_strand_id
1 'polypeptide(L)'
;MTLHILPRKTMTWKEFVETTPRNSIALDGMVLGGPRFDEAIMHANFDHHDGVIRDATMSTCMQIYMAIKGGLMQSFREDGLPCLHIYINDTDQDTAMAVWLLNNYNLFEETQSIPSINRILALTNNWDITGGAFPVNLTEQVVRQHCWIFQPYTDLRKSGELSRATEGMMRDNIEAIMQRLNAALMGQAGEKTLDTRHEILYDSPLFKIVNEIGGNEARYYLYGKGMNAFISLVAIREDGKYVYSVGRRSQYILFPVEKLYDAFNFAEGLSRTNGWNGSTIIGGSPRETGSGLSWQQLVDITELTIAELKK
;
A
#
# COMPACT_ATOMS: atom_id res chain seq x y z
N MET A 1 -1.38 23.82 2.58
CA MET A 1 -1.08 22.59 1.81
C MET A 1 -2.24 22.28 0.90
N THR A 2 -1.98 21.80 -0.30
CA THR A 2 -3.00 21.47 -1.29
C THR A 2 -2.86 20.00 -1.67
N LEU A 3 -3.93 19.22 -1.47
CA LEU A 3 -3.96 17.79 -1.83
C LEU A 3 -4.59 17.60 -3.21
N HIS A 4 -3.81 17.05 -4.14
CA HIS A 4 -4.20 16.63 -5.48
C HIS A 4 -4.35 15.12 -5.50
N ILE A 5 -5.56 14.63 -5.79
CA ILE A 5 -5.84 13.21 -5.90
C ILE A 5 -6.01 12.90 -7.37
N LEU A 6 -5.12 12.08 -7.93
CA LEU A 6 -5.11 11.70 -9.34
C LEU A 6 -5.32 10.19 -9.46
N PRO A 7 -6.58 9.71 -9.36
CA PRO A 7 -6.92 8.30 -9.34
C PRO A 7 -6.11 7.46 -10.35
N ARG A 8 -5.23 6.58 -9.84
CA ARG A 8 -4.50 5.55 -10.61
C ARG A 8 -3.56 6.12 -11.67
N LYS A 9 -3.32 7.44 -11.64
CA LYS A 9 -2.36 8.08 -12.51
C LYS A 9 -0.96 7.85 -11.95
N THR A 10 -0.05 7.40 -12.80
CA THR A 10 1.37 7.31 -12.49
C THR A 10 2.13 8.08 -13.55
N MET A 11 3.14 8.83 -13.14
CA MET A 11 3.94 9.71 -13.99
C MET A 11 5.40 9.31 -13.96
N THR A 12 6.16 9.69 -14.98
CA THR A 12 7.63 9.71 -14.86
C THR A 12 8.07 10.89 -13.98
N TRP A 13 9.26 10.82 -13.38
CA TRP A 13 9.83 11.97 -12.67
C TRP A 13 9.86 13.24 -13.54
N LYS A 14 10.22 13.09 -14.81
CA LYS A 14 10.28 14.21 -15.76
C LYS A 14 8.90 14.86 -15.94
N GLU A 15 7.87 14.05 -16.21
CA GLU A 15 6.49 14.54 -16.36
C GLU A 15 6.02 15.25 -15.09
N PHE A 16 6.30 14.68 -13.90
CA PHE A 16 5.92 15.29 -12.63
C PHE A 16 6.51 16.70 -12.46
N VAL A 17 7.81 16.85 -12.70
CA VAL A 17 8.50 18.15 -12.63
C VAL A 17 7.99 19.14 -13.67
N GLU A 18 7.70 18.70 -14.89
CA GLU A 18 7.24 19.58 -15.97
C GLU A 18 5.78 20.03 -15.81
N THR A 19 4.96 19.27 -15.07
CA THR A 19 3.51 19.49 -15.00
C THR A 19 3.01 19.93 -13.63
N THR A 20 3.86 19.97 -12.61
CA THR A 20 3.51 20.39 -11.25
C THR A 20 4.32 21.61 -10.80
N PRO A 21 3.79 22.44 -9.90
CA PRO A 21 4.50 23.64 -9.45
C PRO A 21 5.68 23.29 -8.53
N ARG A 22 6.56 24.26 -8.27
CA ARG A 22 7.56 24.18 -7.19
C ARG A 22 6.88 23.77 -5.87
N ASN A 23 7.63 23.08 -5.01
CA ASN A 23 7.16 22.54 -3.72
C ASN A 23 6.13 21.40 -3.87
N SER A 24 6.25 20.61 -4.94
CA SER A 24 5.42 19.43 -5.18
C SER A 24 6.03 18.16 -4.58
N ILE A 25 5.18 17.37 -3.94
CA ILE A 25 5.53 16.08 -3.32
C ILE A 25 4.63 15.00 -3.91
N ALA A 26 5.22 14.02 -4.56
CA ALA A 26 4.56 12.79 -4.97
C ALA A 26 4.66 11.75 -3.84
N LEU A 27 3.54 11.10 -3.56
CA LEU A 27 3.46 9.99 -2.59
C LEU A 27 3.08 8.71 -3.32
N ASP A 28 3.73 7.63 -2.92
CA ASP A 28 3.40 6.22 -3.13
C ASP A 28 2.76 5.88 -4.49
N GLY A 29 3.59 5.53 -5.46
CA GLY A 29 3.18 5.11 -6.80
C GLY A 29 2.75 6.24 -7.74
N MET A 30 2.63 7.48 -7.26
CA MET A 30 2.32 8.65 -8.11
C MET A 30 3.43 8.90 -9.15
N VAL A 31 4.69 8.69 -8.78
CA VAL A 31 5.85 8.84 -9.66
C VAL A 31 6.65 7.55 -9.72
N LEU A 32 7.03 7.12 -10.93
CA LEU A 32 7.89 5.97 -11.17
C LEU A 32 9.29 6.19 -10.60
N GLY A 33 9.86 5.11 -10.08
CA GLY A 33 11.14 5.06 -9.38
C GLY A 33 11.04 5.34 -7.89
N GLY A 34 12.15 5.07 -7.21
CA GLY A 34 12.24 5.20 -5.75
C GLY A 34 12.29 6.64 -5.23
N PRO A 35 12.60 6.81 -3.93
CA PRO A 35 12.68 8.11 -3.29
C PRO A 35 13.64 9.06 -4.01
N ARG A 36 13.21 10.30 -4.19
CA ARG A 36 14.00 11.33 -4.87
C ARG A 36 13.68 12.71 -4.32
N PHE A 37 14.70 13.56 -4.22
CA PHE A 37 14.55 14.97 -3.91
C PHE A 37 15.45 15.79 -4.83
N ASP A 38 14.92 16.90 -5.33
CA ASP A 38 15.67 17.87 -6.13
C ASP A 38 15.55 19.25 -5.50
N GLU A 39 16.67 19.73 -4.94
CA GLU A 39 16.78 21.01 -4.21
C GLU A 39 16.59 22.22 -5.13
N ALA A 40 16.97 22.12 -6.41
CA ALA A 40 16.94 23.26 -7.32
C ALA A 40 15.48 23.60 -7.68
N ILE A 41 14.68 22.58 -7.95
CA ILE A 41 13.26 22.72 -8.35
C ILE A 41 12.28 22.47 -7.21
N MET A 42 12.75 22.02 -6.04
CA MET A 42 11.95 21.67 -4.86
C MET A 42 10.81 20.71 -5.17
N HIS A 43 11.16 19.58 -5.75
CA HIS A 43 10.26 18.45 -5.94
C HIS A 43 10.76 17.25 -5.13
N ALA A 44 9.84 16.49 -4.57
CA ALA A 44 10.16 15.23 -3.90
C ALA A 44 9.24 14.09 -4.36
N ASN A 45 9.79 12.89 -4.42
CA ASN A 45 9.07 11.63 -4.54
C ASN A 45 9.37 10.81 -3.29
N PHE A 46 8.32 10.38 -2.59
CA PHE A 46 8.41 9.41 -1.52
C PHE A 46 7.64 8.18 -1.97
N ASP A 47 8.39 7.14 -2.34
CA ASP A 47 7.86 5.89 -2.87
C ASP A 47 8.69 4.74 -2.30
N HIS A 48 8.07 3.57 -2.15
CA HIS A 48 8.80 2.37 -1.77
C HIS A 48 8.43 1.15 -2.62
N HIS A 49 7.77 1.39 -3.75
CA HIS A 49 7.16 0.40 -4.61
C HIS A 49 8.02 0.07 -5.82
N ASP A 50 8.66 1.07 -6.41
CA ASP A 50 9.38 0.95 -7.67
C ASP A 50 10.88 1.22 -7.52
N GLY A 51 11.70 0.41 -8.19
CA GLY A 51 13.15 0.58 -8.24
C GLY A 51 13.89 0.48 -6.91
N VAL A 52 13.27 -0.10 -5.86
CA VAL A 52 13.86 -0.19 -4.52
C VAL A 52 13.78 -1.58 -3.90
N ILE A 53 14.63 -1.80 -2.90
CA ILE A 53 14.51 -2.93 -1.97
C ILE A 53 13.55 -2.51 -0.86
N ARG A 54 12.33 -3.03 -0.86
CA ARG A 54 11.28 -2.69 0.12
C ARG A 54 11.75 -2.83 1.56
N ASP A 55 12.42 -3.92 1.92
CA ASP A 55 12.89 -4.14 3.30
C ASP A 55 13.93 -3.10 3.75
N ALA A 56 14.63 -2.45 2.80
CA ALA A 56 15.60 -1.40 3.07
C ALA A 56 15.01 0.01 2.91
N THR A 57 13.78 0.13 2.40
CA THR A 57 13.12 1.39 2.08
C THR A 57 11.86 1.52 2.93
N MET A 58 11.85 2.51 3.81
CA MET A 58 10.69 2.78 4.67
C MET A 58 9.42 3.00 3.85
N SER A 59 8.26 2.65 4.41
CA SER A 59 6.95 3.04 3.86
C SER A 59 6.85 4.54 3.63
N THR A 60 5.96 4.97 2.74
CA THR A 60 5.81 6.38 2.37
C THR A 60 5.51 7.27 3.58
N CYS A 61 4.64 6.84 4.50
CA CYS A 61 4.35 7.60 5.73
C CYS A 61 5.56 7.77 6.65
N MET A 62 6.40 6.74 6.77
CA MET A 62 7.60 6.81 7.60
C MET A 62 8.68 7.68 6.93
N GLN A 63 8.81 7.64 5.60
CA GLN A 63 9.68 8.57 4.88
C GLN A 63 9.24 10.03 5.10
N ILE A 64 7.93 10.31 5.04
CA ILE A 64 7.37 11.63 5.33
C ILE A 64 7.64 12.07 6.77
N TYR A 65 7.44 11.19 7.75
CA TYR A 65 7.76 11.49 9.14
C TYR A 65 9.24 11.89 9.30
N MET A 66 10.15 11.11 8.69
CA MET A 66 11.58 11.42 8.70
C MET A 66 11.92 12.72 7.97
N ALA A 67 11.23 13.02 6.87
CA ALA A 67 11.40 14.28 6.14
C ALA A 67 10.96 15.48 6.98
N ILE A 68 9.79 15.42 7.63
CA ILE A 68 9.32 16.45 8.56
C ILE A 68 10.37 16.68 9.66
N LYS A 69 10.87 15.59 10.26
CA LYS A 69 11.95 15.63 11.26
C LYS A 69 13.25 16.22 10.73
N GLY A 70 13.54 16.00 9.45
CA GLY A 70 14.70 16.52 8.75
C GLY A 70 14.56 17.96 8.24
N GLY A 71 13.47 18.66 8.55
CA GLY A 71 13.28 20.05 8.13
C GLY A 71 12.60 20.24 6.77
N LEU A 72 11.80 19.28 6.32
CA LEU A 72 10.99 19.38 5.09
C LEU A 72 10.26 20.73 5.01
N MET A 73 9.61 21.13 6.10
CA MET A 73 8.81 22.35 6.16
C MET A 73 9.65 23.62 6.28
N GLN A 74 10.95 23.51 6.51
CA GLN A 74 11.88 24.65 6.40
C GLN A 74 12.23 24.92 4.93
N SER A 75 12.30 23.86 4.12
CA SER A 75 12.68 23.95 2.71
C SER A 75 11.49 24.25 1.80
N PHE A 76 10.34 23.62 2.04
CA PHE A 76 9.13 23.77 1.22
C PHE A 76 8.32 24.98 1.67
N ARG A 77 8.75 26.18 1.24
CA ARG A 77 8.13 27.45 1.61
C ARG A 77 7.88 28.37 0.41
N GLU A 78 6.92 29.25 0.58
CA GLU A 78 6.62 30.39 -0.28
C GLU A 78 6.29 31.57 0.63
N ASP A 79 6.93 32.73 0.40
CA ASP A 79 6.81 33.92 1.25
C ASP A 79 7.02 33.65 2.77
N GLY A 80 7.92 32.72 3.08
CA GLY A 80 8.24 32.32 4.45
C GLY A 80 7.22 31.39 5.11
N LEU A 81 6.13 31.03 4.43
CA LEU A 81 5.11 30.11 4.92
C LEU A 81 5.25 28.72 4.29
N PRO A 82 4.98 27.62 5.01
CA PRO A 82 4.97 26.28 4.41
C PRO A 82 3.95 26.18 3.27
N CYS A 83 4.44 25.85 2.07
CA CYS A 83 3.65 25.71 0.86
C CYS A 83 3.97 24.36 0.23
N LEU A 84 2.99 23.46 0.15
CA LEU A 84 3.15 22.10 -0.36
C LEU A 84 1.99 21.74 -1.29
N HIS A 85 2.32 21.14 -2.44
CA HIS A 85 1.38 20.48 -3.34
C HIS A 85 1.60 18.97 -3.23
N ILE A 86 0.65 18.25 -2.63
CA ILE A 86 0.76 16.83 -2.35
C ILE A 86 -0.01 16.07 -3.43
N TYR A 87 0.63 15.13 -4.10
CA TYR A 87 0.05 14.34 -5.17
C TYR A 87 0.00 12.87 -4.79
N ILE A 88 -1.18 12.27 -4.88
CA ILE A 88 -1.43 10.86 -4.59
C ILE A 88 -2.22 10.23 -5.73
N ASN A 89 -2.06 8.91 -5.93
CA ASN A 89 -2.86 8.17 -6.90
C ASN A 89 -3.63 6.98 -6.32
N ASP A 90 -3.38 6.64 -5.06
CA ASP A 90 -4.10 5.68 -4.25
C ASP A 90 -4.39 6.27 -2.85
N THR A 91 -5.12 5.53 -2.02
CA THR A 91 -5.54 5.98 -0.69
C THR A 91 -5.37 4.89 0.38
N ASP A 92 -4.36 4.05 0.21
CA ASP A 92 -4.00 3.05 1.21
C ASP A 92 -3.52 3.65 2.53
N GLN A 93 -3.18 2.75 3.43
CA GLN A 93 -3.01 3.02 4.86
C GLN A 93 -1.80 3.95 5.08
N ASP A 94 -0.69 3.67 4.40
CA ASP A 94 0.52 4.48 4.47
C ASP A 94 0.32 5.82 3.75
N THR A 95 -0.29 5.88 2.55
CA THR A 95 -0.58 7.15 1.87
C THR A 95 -1.47 8.06 2.72
N ALA A 96 -2.58 7.54 3.25
CA ALA A 96 -3.49 8.33 4.09
C ALA A 96 -2.79 8.84 5.37
N MET A 97 -1.92 8.02 5.97
CA MET A 97 -1.12 8.43 7.13
C MET A 97 -0.07 9.48 6.77
N ALA A 98 0.57 9.37 5.59
CA ALA A 98 1.52 10.36 5.07
C ALA A 98 0.87 11.73 4.89
N VAL A 99 -0.32 11.79 4.28
CA VAL A 99 -1.07 13.04 4.12
C VAL A 99 -1.48 13.61 5.49
N TRP A 100 -1.91 12.76 6.44
CA TRP A 100 -2.23 13.22 7.80
C TRP A 100 -1.01 13.80 8.53
N LEU A 101 0.16 13.17 8.42
CA LEU A 101 1.41 13.67 9.00
C LEU A 101 1.78 15.03 8.41
N LEU A 102 1.66 15.22 7.09
CA LEU A 102 1.89 16.51 6.44
C LEU A 102 0.90 17.56 6.96
N ASN A 103 -0.40 17.24 7.04
CA ASN A 103 -1.40 18.18 7.55
C ASN A 103 -1.19 18.58 9.02
N ASN A 104 -0.48 17.76 9.80
CA ASN A 104 -0.23 17.96 11.23
C ASN A 104 1.27 18.11 11.55
N TYR A 105 2.07 18.54 10.57
CA TYR A 105 3.53 18.53 10.64
C TYR A 105 4.11 19.23 11.87
N ASN A 106 3.46 20.30 12.32
CA ASN A 106 3.87 21.11 13.45
C ASN A 106 3.92 20.33 14.78
N LEU A 107 3.20 19.20 14.86
CA LEU A 107 3.23 18.28 16.01
C LEU A 107 4.47 17.35 15.99
N PHE A 108 5.18 17.30 14.87
CA PHE A 108 6.27 16.37 14.61
C PHE A 108 7.57 17.05 14.20
N GLU A 109 7.61 18.37 14.06
CA GLU A 109 8.86 19.11 13.83
C GLU A 109 9.80 19.07 15.05
N GLU A 110 11.07 19.40 14.79
CA GLU A 110 12.11 19.49 15.83
C GLU A 110 12.18 18.21 16.69
N THR A 111 12.16 18.37 18.01
CA THR A 111 12.21 17.29 18.99
C THR A 111 10.84 16.74 19.36
N GLN A 112 9.74 17.33 18.87
CA GLN A 112 8.37 16.97 19.27
C GLN A 112 7.96 15.61 18.73
N SER A 113 7.45 14.72 19.56
CA SER A 113 6.93 13.43 19.08
C SER A 113 5.76 12.97 19.93
N ILE A 114 4.92 12.14 19.34
CA ILE A 114 3.69 11.67 19.97
C ILE A 114 3.78 10.15 20.05
N PRO A 115 4.18 9.59 21.22
CA PRO A 115 4.50 8.17 21.34
C PRO A 115 3.37 7.22 20.89
N SER A 116 2.11 7.59 21.12
CA SER A 116 0.96 6.80 20.67
C SER A 116 0.89 6.72 19.14
N ILE A 117 1.08 7.84 18.44
CA ILE A 117 1.13 7.90 16.98
C ILE A 117 2.37 7.19 16.44
N ASN A 118 3.54 7.34 17.07
CA ASN A 118 4.77 6.66 16.65
C ASN A 118 4.62 5.13 16.66
N ARG A 119 3.87 4.57 17.61
CA ARG A 119 3.59 3.12 17.64
C ARG A 119 2.71 2.67 16.48
N ILE A 120 1.70 3.45 16.12
CA ILE A 120 0.85 3.19 14.96
C ILE A 120 1.68 3.32 13.68
N LEU A 121 2.47 4.39 13.56
CA LEU A 121 3.35 4.66 12.41
C LEU A 121 4.36 3.53 12.19
N ALA A 122 5.00 3.05 13.25
CA ALA A 122 5.94 1.95 13.17
C ALA A 122 5.26 0.65 12.71
N LEU A 123 4.04 0.38 13.19
CA LEU A 123 3.27 -0.78 12.75
C LEU A 123 2.85 -0.66 11.28
N THR A 124 2.35 0.51 10.86
CA THR A 124 2.01 0.79 9.46
C THR A 124 3.21 0.59 8.58
N ASN A 125 4.38 1.15 8.95
CA ASN A 125 5.61 0.94 8.21
C ASN A 125 5.98 -0.53 8.05
N ASN A 126 5.99 -1.28 9.15
CA ASN A 126 6.41 -2.66 9.12
C ASN A 126 5.47 -3.53 8.28
N TRP A 127 4.17 -3.32 8.38
CA TRP A 127 3.22 -4.05 7.56
C TRP A 127 3.28 -3.65 6.10
N ASP A 128 3.43 -2.37 5.81
CA ASP A 128 3.42 -1.89 4.45
C ASP A 128 4.65 -2.34 3.65
N ILE A 129 5.87 -2.22 4.22
CA ILE A 129 7.09 -2.72 3.55
C ILE A 129 7.05 -4.23 3.28
N THR A 130 6.33 -4.99 4.11
CA THR A 130 6.20 -6.45 4.01
C THR A 130 4.89 -6.93 3.35
N GLY A 131 4.06 -6.03 2.79
CA GLY A 131 2.77 -6.41 2.20
C GLY A 131 1.81 -7.09 3.19
N GLY A 132 1.92 -6.76 4.47
CA GLY A 132 1.15 -7.29 5.60
C GLY A 132 1.79 -8.47 6.33
N ALA A 133 3.01 -8.86 5.98
CA ALA A 133 3.62 -10.10 6.45
C ALA A 133 4.50 -9.98 7.71
N PHE A 134 4.67 -8.76 8.21
CA PHE A 134 5.46 -8.52 9.42
C PHE A 134 4.80 -9.20 10.63
N PRO A 135 5.56 -10.06 11.35
CA PRO A 135 5.01 -10.82 12.47
C PRO A 135 4.75 -9.92 13.67
N VAL A 136 3.51 -9.93 14.16
CA VAL A 136 3.11 -9.24 15.39
C VAL A 136 2.11 -10.08 16.17
N ASN A 137 1.97 -9.81 17.46
CA ASN A 137 0.90 -10.39 18.24
C ASN A 137 -0.42 -9.66 17.92
N LEU A 138 -1.33 -10.35 17.22
CA LEU A 138 -2.61 -9.79 16.78
C LEU A 138 -3.59 -9.47 17.94
N THR A 139 -3.29 -9.89 19.17
CA THR A 139 -4.07 -9.53 20.37
C THR A 139 -3.64 -8.22 21.00
N GLU A 140 -2.62 -7.55 20.47
CA GLU A 140 -2.19 -6.26 20.98
C GLU A 140 -3.19 -5.15 20.69
N GLN A 141 -3.29 -4.20 21.63
CA GLN A 141 -4.17 -3.04 21.48
C GLN A 141 -3.82 -2.19 20.26
N VAL A 142 -2.53 -1.98 19.99
CA VAL A 142 -2.07 -1.19 18.84
C VAL A 142 -2.53 -1.80 17.51
N VAL A 143 -2.61 -3.13 17.41
CA VAL A 143 -3.12 -3.83 16.23
C VAL A 143 -4.62 -3.58 16.05
N ARG A 144 -5.42 -3.67 17.12
CA ARG A 144 -6.86 -3.38 17.06
C ARG A 144 -7.15 -1.90 16.75
N GLN A 145 -6.35 -0.99 17.29
CA GLN A 145 -6.44 0.44 17.01
C GLN A 145 -6.05 0.74 15.55
N HIS A 146 -4.98 0.14 15.04
CA HIS A 146 -4.58 0.26 13.64
C HIS A 146 -5.70 -0.23 12.70
N CYS A 147 -6.25 -1.43 12.96
CA CYS A 147 -7.34 -1.97 12.15
C CYS A 147 -8.61 -1.09 12.23
N TRP A 148 -8.88 -0.48 13.39
CA TRP A 148 -9.95 0.52 13.50
C TRP A 148 -9.63 1.78 12.68
N ILE A 149 -8.44 2.38 12.81
CA ILE A 149 -8.06 3.61 12.10
C ILE A 149 -8.20 3.44 10.58
N PHE A 150 -7.72 2.33 10.05
CA PHE A 150 -7.67 2.11 8.61
C PHE A 150 -8.81 1.24 8.05
N GLN A 151 -9.82 0.94 8.87
CA GLN A 151 -10.99 0.20 8.41
C GLN A 151 -11.66 0.83 7.17
N PRO A 152 -11.78 2.17 7.01
CA PRO A 152 -12.36 2.74 5.79
C PRO A 152 -11.68 2.20 4.52
N TYR A 153 -10.34 2.13 4.52
CA TYR A 153 -9.58 1.58 3.41
C TYR A 153 -9.83 0.07 3.26
N THR A 154 -9.77 -0.69 4.36
CA THR A 154 -10.01 -2.14 4.32
C THR A 154 -11.39 -2.48 3.76
N ASP A 155 -12.41 -1.68 4.13
CA ASP A 155 -13.79 -1.86 3.67
C ASP A 155 -13.91 -1.52 2.17
N LEU A 156 -13.28 -0.44 1.70
CA LEU A 156 -13.22 -0.08 0.28
C LEU A 156 -12.44 -1.11 -0.57
N ARG A 157 -11.39 -1.70 -0.01
CA ARG A 157 -10.59 -2.73 -0.68
C ARG A 157 -11.35 -4.03 -0.84
N LYS A 158 -11.96 -4.53 0.25
CA LYS A 158 -12.66 -5.84 0.25
C LYS A 158 -13.98 -5.80 -0.53
N SER A 159 -14.59 -4.63 -0.72
CA SER A 159 -15.75 -4.49 -1.62
C SER A 159 -15.35 -4.58 -3.10
N GLY A 160 -14.07 -4.44 -3.43
CA GLY A 160 -13.57 -4.35 -4.80
C GLY A 160 -13.74 -2.95 -5.43
N GLU A 161 -14.42 -2.03 -4.75
CA GLU A 161 -14.66 -0.66 -5.22
C GLU A 161 -13.37 0.16 -5.28
N LEU A 162 -12.35 -0.17 -4.48
CA LEU A 162 -11.03 0.46 -4.57
C LEU A 162 -10.44 0.37 -5.98
N SER A 163 -10.78 -0.63 -6.79
CA SER A 163 -10.27 -0.69 -8.17
C SER A 163 -10.83 0.42 -9.09
N ARG A 164 -11.99 0.97 -8.75
CA ARG A 164 -12.75 1.95 -9.54
C ARG A 164 -13.01 3.25 -8.78
N ALA A 165 -12.38 3.47 -7.62
CA ALA A 165 -12.74 4.59 -6.76
C ALA A 165 -12.46 5.93 -7.45
N THR A 166 -13.40 6.86 -7.38
CA THR A 166 -13.22 8.21 -7.91
C THR A 166 -12.33 9.05 -6.98
N GLU A 167 -11.94 10.24 -7.43
CA GLU A 167 -11.30 11.23 -6.54
C GLU A 167 -12.13 11.47 -5.28
N GLY A 168 -13.46 11.61 -5.41
CA GLY A 168 -14.36 11.83 -4.28
C GLY A 168 -14.31 10.68 -3.27
N MET A 169 -14.39 9.44 -3.75
CA MET A 169 -14.33 8.26 -2.87
C MET A 169 -12.99 8.14 -2.13
N MET A 170 -11.89 8.49 -2.81
CA MET A 170 -10.56 8.49 -2.20
C MET A 170 -10.44 9.60 -1.16
N ARG A 171 -10.96 10.80 -1.45
CA ARG A 171 -11.01 11.91 -0.51
C ARG A 171 -11.80 11.54 0.75
N ASP A 172 -12.99 10.99 0.58
CA ASP A 172 -13.84 10.53 1.69
C ASP A 172 -13.12 9.49 2.56
N ASN A 173 -12.39 8.56 1.93
CA ASN A 173 -11.60 7.56 2.64
C ASN A 173 -10.45 8.18 3.45
N ILE A 174 -9.69 9.12 2.87
CA ILE A 174 -8.62 9.85 3.57
C ILE A 174 -9.19 10.63 4.74
N GLU A 175 -10.27 11.38 4.54
CA GLU A 175 -10.91 12.17 5.59
C GLU A 175 -11.41 11.29 6.74
N ALA A 176 -12.01 10.13 6.44
CA ALA A 176 -12.43 9.17 7.45
C ALA A 176 -11.24 8.60 8.26
N ILE A 177 -10.11 8.31 7.60
CA ILE A 177 -8.89 7.85 8.28
C ILE A 177 -8.30 8.97 9.13
N MET A 178 -8.23 10.20 8.61
CA MET A 178 -7.73 11.37 9.35
C MET A 178 -8.53 11.64 10.61
N GLN A 179 -9.87 11.53 10.56
CA GLN A 179 -10.71 11.66 11.74
C GLN A 179 -10.35 10.62 12.81
N ARG A 180 -10.07 9.37 12.40
CA ARG A 180 -9.66 8.30 13.33
C ARG A 180 -8.24 8.49 13.86
N LEU A 181 -7.32 9.01 13.05
CA LEU A 181 -5.98 9.40 13.49
C LEU A 181 -6.04 10.56 14.50
N ASN A 182 -6.91 11.56 14.29
CA ASN A 182 -7.15 12.63 15.25
C ASN A 182 -7.72 12.10 16.57
N ALA A 183 -8.65 11.14 16.52
CA ALA A 183 -9.13 10.48 17.73
C ALA A 183 -7.98 9.75 18.46
N ALA A 184 -7.12 9.04 17.73
CA ALA A 184 -5.96 8.38 18.31
C ALA A 184 -4.95 9.34 18.93
N LEU A 185 -4.70 10.49 18.27
CA LEU A 185 -3.89 11.59 18.76
C LEU A 185 -4.41 12.11 20.12
N MET A 186 -5.73 12.24 20.27
CA MET A 186 -6.39 12.69 21.50
C MET A 186 -6.53 11.59 22.58
N GLY A 187 -5.97 10.39 22.36
CA GLY A 187 -6.13 9.26 23.28
C GLY A 187 -7.53 8.62 23.25
N GLN A 188 -8.30 8.86 22.19
CA GLN A 188 -9.68 8.40 21.97
C GLN A 188 -9.76 7.39 20.82
N ALA A 189 -8.67 6.69 20.51
CA ALA A 189 -8.67 5.65 19.49
C ALA A 189 -9.70 4.58 19.82
N GLY A 190 -10.59 4.28 18.86
CA GLY A 190 -11.40 3.08 18.91
C GLY A 190 -10.57 1.82 18.72
N GLU A 191 -11.17 0.68 19.02
CA GLU A 191 -10.60 -0.64 18.79
C GLU A 191 -11.57 -1.47 17.96
N LYS A 192 -11.02 -2.31 17.08
CA LYS A 192 -11.78 -3.24 16.26
C LYS A 192 -11.29 -4.67 16.50
N THR A 193 -12.22 -5.61 16.66
CA THR A 193 -11.91 -7.03 16.58
C THR A 193 -11.53 -7.39 15.15
N LEU A 194 -10.38 -8.03 14.97
CA LEU A 194 -9.91 -8.41 13.65
C LEU A 194 -10.87 -9.42 13.00
N ASP A 195 -11.23 -9.15 11.76
CA ASP A 195 -11.94 -10.08 10.89
C ASP A 195 -10.93 -11.02 10.24
N THR A 196 -10.73 -12.18 10.86
CA THR A 196 -9.76 -13.18 10.36
C THR A 196 -10.43 -14.25 9.49
N ARG A 197 -11.68 -14.03 9.04
CA ARG A 197 -12.39 -15.02 8.23
C ARG A 197 -11.67 -15.19 6.89
N HIS A 198 -11.52 -16.44 6.49
CA HIS A 198 -10.89 -16.83 5.23
C HIS A 198 -11.34 -18.23 4.83
N GLU A 199 -11.11 -18.57 3.57
CA GLU A 199 -11.22 -19.94 3.06
C GLU A 199 -9.90 -20.30 2.37
N ILE A 200 -9.36 -21.48 2.65
CA ILE A 200 -8.21 -22.01 1.92
C ILE A 200 -8.75 -22.74 0.69
N LEU A 201 -8.57 -22.13 -0.48
CA LEU A 201 -9.00 -22.68 -1.77
C LEU A 201 -7.99 -23.69 -2.32
N TYR A 202 -6.72 -23.46 -2.03
CA TYR A 202 -5.62 -24.35 -2.39
C TYR A 202 -4.53 -24.31 -1.33
N ASP A 203 -3.96 -25.47 -1.01
CA ASP A 203 -2.90 -25.63 -0.02
C ASP A 203 -1.75 -26.48 -0.57
N SER A 204 -0.56 -25.89 -0.61
CA SER A 204 0.68 -26.57 -0.94
C SER A 204 1.79 -26.20 0.05
N PRO A 205 2.89 -26.97 0.10
CA PRO A 205 4.07 -26.59 0.89
C PRO A 205 4.71 -25.26 0.47
N LEU A 206 4.44 -24.77 -0.76
CA LEU A 206 5.11 -23.59 -1.32
C LEU A 206 4.26 -22.33 -1.22
N PHE A 207 2.95 -22.43 -1.46
CA PHE A 207 2.02 -21.30 -1.42
C PHE A 207 0.59 -21.76 -1.12
N LYS A 208 -0.25 -20.82 -0.71
CA LYS A 208 -1.69 -21.03 -0.53
C LYS A 208 -2.48 -20.14 -1.49
N ILE A 209 -3.63 -20.61 -1.96
CA ILE A 209 -4.64 -19.71 -2.52
C ILE A 209 -5.77 -19.55 -1.51
N VAL A 210 -6.13 -18.31 -1.20
CA VAL A 210 -7.08 -17.99 -0.14
C VAL A 210 -8.17 -17.06 -0.61
N ASN A 211 -9.40 -17.30 -0.17
CA ASN A 211 -10.48 -16.33 -0.22
C ASN A 211 -10.33 -15.41 1.01
N GLU A 212 -9.93 -14.15 0.77
CA GLU A 212 -9.54 -13.19 1.79
C GLU A 212 -10.76 -12.42 2.32
N ILE A 213 -11.72 -13.13 2.92
CA ILE A 213 -13.03 -12.57 3.36
C ILE A 213 -12.85 -11.39 4.34
N GLY A 214 -11.92 -11.51 5.28
CA GLY A 214 -11.60 -10.46 6.24
C GLY A 214 -10.67 -9.36 5.71
N GLY A 215 -10.31 -9.38 4.43
CA GLY A 215 -9.32 -8.47 3.85
C GLY A 215 -7.92 -8.64 4.46
N ASN A 216 -7.19 -7.54 4.61
CA ASN A 216 -5.82 -7.55 5.10
C ASN A 216 -5.68 -8.26 6.47
N GLU A 217 -6.70 -8.17 7.34
CA GLU A 217 -6.72 -8.77 8.68
C GLU A 217 -6.66 -10.31 8.62
N ALA A 218 -7.35 -10.92 7.65
CA ALA A 218 -7.25 -12.36 7.38
C ALA A 218 -5.84 -12.75 6.93
N ARG A 219 -5.20 -11.90 6.12
CA ARG A 219 -3.82 -12.12 5.68
C ARG A 219 -2.82 -12.03 6.84
N TYR A 220 -2.96 -11.04 7.73
CA TYR A 220 -2.12 -10.91 8.92
C TYR A 220 -2.20 -12.18 9.78
N TYR A 221 -3.42 -12.69 9.97
CA TYR A 221 -3.66 -13.94 10.68
C TYR A 221 -2.96 -15.13 10.02
N LEU A 222 -3.10 -15.29 8.70
CA LEU A 222 -2.51 -16.41 7.97
C LEU A 222 -0.97 -16.38 7.99
N TYR A 223 -0.36 -15.19 7.91
CA TYR A 223 1.08 -15.03 8.12
C TYR A 223 1.49 -15.44 9.55
N GLY A 224 0.70 -15.09 10.56
CA GLY A 224 0.88 -15.56 11.93
C GLY A 224 0.73 -17.07 12.10
N LYS A 225 0.12 -17.77 11.14
CA LYS A 225 0.02 -19.23 11.06
C LYS A 225 1.08 -19.89 10.17
N GLY A 226 2.07 -19.14 9.70
CA GLY A 226 3.20 -19.66 8.93
C GLY A 226 3.01 -19.69 7.42
N MET A 227 1.98 -19.01 6.88
CA MET A 227 1.90 -18.77 5.43
C MET A 227 3.13 -17.98 4.98
N ASN A 228 3.78 -18.37 3.88
CA ASN A 228 4.98 -17.68 3.37
C ASN A 228 4.80 -17.10 1.97
N ALA A 229 3.90 -17.67 1.17
CA ALA A 229 3.52 -17.15 -0.14
C ALA A 229 2.04 -17.43 -0.40
N PHE A 230 1.42 -16.57 -1.19
CA PHE A 230 -0.02 -16.60 -1.36
C PHE A 230 -0.50 -16.03 -2.70
N ILE A 231 -1.70 -16.45 -3.07
CA ILE A 231 -2.58 -15.76 -4.00
C ILE A 231 -3.91 -15.55 -3.27
N SER A 232 -4.31 -14.31 -3.05
CA SER A 232 -5.56 -13.96 -2.35
C SER A 232 -6.60 -13.52 -3.35
N LEU A 233 -7.77 -14.18 -3.37
CA LEU A 233 -9.00 -13.60 -3.90
C LEU A 233 -9.48 -12.53 -2.93
N VAL A 234 -9.41 -11.28 -3.35
CA VAL A 234 -9.73 -10.10 -2.53
C VAL A 234 -11.20 -9.74 -2.65
N ALA A 235 -11.71 -9.75 -3.88
CA ALA A 235 -13.08 -9.40 -4.20
C ALA A 235 -13.49 -10.02 -5.54
N ILE A 236 -14.81 -10.14 -5.75
CA ILE A 236 -15.42 -10.42 -7.04
C ILE A 236 -16.19 -9.16 -7.43
N ARG A 237 -15.88 -8.61 -8.61
CA ARG A 237 -16.54 -7.43 -9.16
C ARG A 237 -17.93 -7.78 -9.67
N GLU A 238 -18.78 -6.77 -9.84
CA GLU A 238 -20.14 -6.92 -10.38
C GLU A 238 -20.16 -7.50 -11.80
N ASP A 239 -19.11 -7.24 -12.59
CA ASP A 239 -18.91 -7.79 -13.93
C ASP A 239 -18.39 -9.25 -13.92
N GLY A 240 -18.30 -9.87 -12.73
CA GLY A 240 -17.82 -11.23 -12.54
C GLY A 240 -16.30 -11.39 -12.58
N LYS A 241 -15.55 -10.30 -12.79
CA LYS A 241 -14.08 -10.34 -12.78
C LYS A 241 -13.54 -10.40 -11.35
N TYR A 242 -12.39 -11.03 -11.21
CA TYR A 242 -11.75 -11.24 -9.92
C TYR A 242 -10.73 -10.14 -9.62
N VAL A 243 -10.63 -9.78 -8.35
CA VAL A 243 -9.52 -8.97 -7.83
C VAL A 243 -8.62 -9.88 -7.03
N TYR A 244 -7.38 -10.05 -7.49
CA TYR A 244 -6.39 -10.88 -6.83
C TYR A 244 -5.21 -10.06 -6.32
N SER A 245 -4.59 -10.56 -5.26
CA SER A 245 -3.24 -10.17 -4.86
C SER A 245 -2.35 -11.41 -4.86
N VAL A 246 -1.12 -11.29 -5.32
CA VAL A 246 -0.11 -12.35 -5.27
C VAL A 246 1.11 -11.80 -4.56
N GLY A 247 1.69 -12.60 -3.67
CA GLY A 247 2.87 -12.16 -2.96
C GLY A 247 3.54 -13.21 -2.10
N ARG A 248 4.60 -12.75 -1.45
CA ARG A 248 5.42 -13.52 -0.52
C ARG A 248 5.73 -12.69 0.71
N ARG A 249 6.08 -13.36 1.80
CA ARG A 249 6.36 -12.74 3.09
C ARG A 249 7.56 -11.77 3.06
N SER A 250 8.58 -12.12 2.29
CA SER A 250 9.80 -11.31 2.13
C SER A 250 10.59 -11.79 0.91
N GLN A 251 11.62 -11.04 0.53
CA GLN A 251 12.55 -11.43 -0.53
C GLN A 251 13.27 -12.76 -0.27
N TYR A 252 13.36 -13.18 1.00
CA TYR A 252 14.00 -14.44 1.43
C TYR A 252 13.12 -15.67 1.22
N ILE A 253 11.83 -15.49 0.92
CA ILE A 253 10.95 -16.58 0.50
C ILE A 253 11.09 -16.79 -1.01
N LEU A 254 11.51 -17.99 -1.40
CA LEU A 254 11.70 -18.37 -2.80
C LEU A 254 10.36 -18.67 -3.49
N PHE A 255 9.60 -17.61 -3.77
CA PHE A 255 8.36 -17.67 -4.54
C PHE A 255 8.45 -16.68 -5.71
N PRO A 256 8.22 -17.10 -6.96
CA PRO A 256 8.62 -16.34 -8.14
C PRO A 256 7.58 -15.27 -8.54
N VAL A 257 7.26 -14.36 -7.62
CA VAL A 257 6.21 -13.35 -7.76
C VAL A 257 6.26 -12.63 -9.10
N GLU A 258 7.44 -12.16 -9.52
CA GLU A 258 7.56 -11.43 -10.78
C GLU A 258 7.25 -12.30 -12.00
N LYS A 259 7.80 -13.52 -12.06
CA LYS A 259 7.53 -14.42 -13.19
C LYS A 259 6.07 -14.83 -13.26
N LEU A 260 5.38 -14.89 -12.11
CA LEU A 260 3.95 -15.16 -12.07
C LEU A 260 3.13 -14.04 -12.70
N TYR A 261 3.49 -12.77 -12.50
CA TYR A 261 2.82 -11.69 -13.22
C TYR A 261 2.92 -11.87 -14.74
N ASP A 262 4.11 -12.23 -15.25
CA ASP A 262 4.31 -12.46 -16.69
C ASP A 262 3.50 -13.66 -17.19
N ALA A 263 3.45 -14.74 -16.43
CA ALA A 263 2.68 -15.93 -16.77
C ALA A 263 1.17 -15.68 -16.75
N PHE A 264 0.66 -14.96 -15.73
CA PHE A 264 -0.75 -14.58 -15.65
C PHE A 264 -1.14 -13.62 -16.78
N ASN A 265 -0.29 -12.64 -17.07
CA ASN A 265 -0.49 -11.73 -18.20
C ASN A 265 -0.52 -12.46 -19.53
N PHE A 266 0.40 -13.38 -19.76
CA PHE A 266 0.40 -14.20 -20.97
C PHE A 266 -0.91 -15.00 -21.13
N ALA A 267 -1.39 -15.61 -20.04
CA ALA A 267 -2.65 -16.34 -20.03
C ALA A 267 -3.88 -15.46 -20.32
N GLU A 268 -3.81 -14.16 -19.99
CA GLU A 268 -4.88 -13.19 -20.24
C GLU A 268 -4.70 -12.36 -21.52
N GLY A 269 -3.59 -12.54 -22.25
CA GLY A 269 -3.26 -11.70 -23.41
C GLY A 269 -2.93 -10.24 -23.03
N LEU A 270 -2.40 -10.02 -21.83
CA LEU A 270 -2.04 -8.71 -21.27
C LEU A 270 -0.51 -8.55 -21.18
N SER A 271 -0.08 -7.37 -20.73
CA SER A 271 1.31 -7.02 -20.45
C SER A 271 1.44 -6.42 -19.06
N ARG A 272 2.67 -6.18 -18.57
CA ARG A 272 2.87 -5.46 -17.30
C ARG A 272 2.29 -4.06 -17.26
N THR A 273 2.06 -3.44 -18.43
CA THR A 273 1.54 -2.07 -18.53
C THR A 273 0.04 -2.00 -18.24
N ASN A 274 -0.71 -3.02 -18.66
CA ASN A 274 -2.18 -3.05 -18.58
C ASN A 274 -2.72 -4.29 -17.83
N GLY A 275 -1.83 -4.99 -17.14
CA GLY A 275 -2.06 -6.33 -16.62
C GLY A 275 -1.73 -6.49 -15.14
N TRP A 276 -1.39 -7.73 -14.75
CA TRP A 276 -0.81 -8.06 -13.46
C TRP A 276 0.53 -7.35 -13.29
N ASN A 277 0.69 -6.65 -12.16
CA ASN A 277 1.92 -5.96 -11.86
C ASN A 277 2.06 -5.69 -10.36
N GLY A 278 3.23 -5.21 -9.96
CA GLY A 278 3.55 -4.81 -8.61
C GLY A 278 5.05 -4.85 -8.35
N SER A 279 5.40 -4.91 -7.07
CA SER A 279 6.79 -5.02 -6.62
C SER A 279 7.32 -6.45 -6.72
N THR A 280 8.58 -6.64 -6.33
CA THR A 280 9.22 -7.97 -6.24
C THR A 280 8.69 -8.84 -5.09
N ILE A 281 7.84 -8.30 -4.19
CA ILE A 281 7.31 -8.98 -3.01
C ILE A 281 5.80 -9.19 -3.12
N ILE A 282 5.07 -8.19 -3.60
CA ILE A 282 3.60 -8.21 -3.68
C ILE A 282 3.10 -7.35 -4.83
N GLY A 283 1.97 -7.78 -5.41
CA GLY A 283 1.24 -7.06 -6.45
C GLY A 283 -0.12 -7.69 -6.64
N GLY A 284 -0.77 -7.40 -7.77
CA GLY A 284 -2.13 -7.85 -7.98
C GLY A 284 -2.56 -7.89 -9.44
N SER A 285 -3.81 -8.30 -9.62
CA SER A 285 -4.49 -8.33 -10.91
C SER A 285 -4.67 -6.92 -11.50
N PRO A 286 -4.98 -6.80 -12.80
CA PRO A 286 -5.17 -5.51 -13.44
C PRO A 286 -6.27 -4.70 -12.74
N ARG A 287 -5.99 -3.44 -12.39
CA ARG A 287 -6.94 -2.60 -11.64
C ARG A 287 -8.19 -2.28 -12.46
N GLU A 288 -8.01 -1.89 -13.72
CA GLU A 288 -9.13 -1.44 -14.57
C GLU A 288 -10.06 -2.58 -15.00
N THR A 289 -9.49 -3.70 -15.46
CA THR A 289 -10.27 -4.80 -16.05
C THR A 289 -10.55 -5.94 -15.08
N GLY A 290 -9.82 -6.04 -13.96
CA GLY A 290 -9.77 -7.25 -13.15
C GLY A 290 -9.17 -8.43 -13.91
N SER A 291 -9.12 -9.59 -13.24
CA SER A 291 -8.70 -10.87 -13.82
C SER A 291 -9.92 -11.68 -14.27
N GLY A 292 -9.83 -12.32 -15.43
CA GLY A 292 -10.73 -13.38 -15.87
C GLY A 292 -10.31 -14.79 -15.46
N LEU A 293 -9.10 -14.97 -14.91
CA LEU A 293 -8.60 -16.26 -14.47
C LEU A 293 -9.31 -16.71 -13.19
N SER A 294 -9.83 -17.94 -13.18
CA SER A 294 -10.31 -18.57 -11.95
C SER A 294 -9.14 -18.95 -11.03
N TRP A 295 -9.43 -19.21 -9.76
CA TRP A 295 -8.38 -19.64 -8.83
C TRP A 295 -7.75 -20.98 -9.23
N GLN A 296 -8.49 -21.89 -9.88
CA GLN A 296 -7.93 -23.15 -10.38
C GLN A 296 -6.92 -22.90 -11.50
N GLN A 297 -7.23 -22.00 -12.43
CA GLN A 297 -6.28 -21.62 -13.49
C GLN A 297 -5.02 -20.98 -12.91
N LEU A 298 -5.15 -20.18 -11.85
CA LEU A 298 -3.99 -19.64 -11.13
C LEU A 298 -3.15 -20.72 -10.46
N VAL A 299 -3.75 -21.79 -9.91
CA VAL A 299 -3.00 -22.96 -9.41
C VAL A 299 -2.17 -23.56 -10.54
N ASP A 300 -2.81 -23.90 -11.65
CA ASP A 300 -2.16 -24.59 -12.78
C ASP A 300 -0.97 -23.78 -13.33
N ILE A 301 -1.17 -22.47 -13.55
CA ILE A 301 -0.12 -21.57 -14.04
C ILE A 301 1.01 -21.44 -13.01
N THR A 302 0.67 -21.34 -11.71
CA THR A 302 1.67 -21.15 -10.65
C THR A 302 2.54 -22.40 -10.47
N GLU A 303 1.93 -23.58 -10.42
CA GLU A 303 2.64 -24.86 -10.31
C GLU A 303 3.55 -25.09 -11.52
N LEU A 304 3.06 -24.82 -12.74
CA LEU A 304 3.87 -24.92 -13.95
C LEU A 304 5.09 -23.97 -13.89
N THR A 305 4.85 -22.70 -13.55
CA THR A 305 5.91 -21.68 -13.43
C THR A 305 6.96 -22.10 -12.41
N ILE A 306 6.55 -22.63 -11.25
CA ILE A 306 7.48 -23.11 -10.22
C ILE A 306 8.27 -24.33 -10.71
N ALA A 307 7.63 -25.26 -11.42
CA ALA A 307 8.28 -26.47 -11.93
C ALA A 307 9.36 -26.14 -12.98
N GLU A 308 9.13 -25.13 -13.82
CA GLU A 308 10.10 -24.68 -14.83
C GLU A 308 11.35 -24.06 -14.22
N LEU A 309 11.24 -23.43 -13.05
CA LEU A 309 12.38 -22.82 -12.35
C LEU A 309 13.29 -23.82 -11.63
N LYS A 310 12.83 -25.06 -11.46
CA LYS A 310 13.61 -26.13 -10.85
C LYS A 310 14.42 -26.94 -11.87
N LYS A 311 14.23 -26.69 -13.17
CA LYS A 311 14.99 -27.29 -14.27
C LYS A 311 16.22 -26.47 -14.57
#